data_AF-A0A3D2AQY2-F1
#
_entry.id   AF-A0A3D2AQY2-F1
#
_cell.length_a   1.000
_cell.length_b   1.000
_cell.length_c   1.000
_cell.angle_alpha   90.00
_cell.angle_beta   90.00
_cell.angle_gamma   90.00
#
_symmetry.space_group_name_H-M   'P 1'
#
loop_
_entity.id
_entity.type
_entity.pdbx_description
1 polymer ?
#
loop_
_entity_poly.entity_id
_entity_poly.type
_entity_poly.pdbx_seq_one_letter_code
_entity_poly.pdbx_strand_id
1 'polypeptide(L)' 'MIDNIVGTIKKLTEAGMALIALAIVLEVIFGANVAFVGVGVVENVLSIVGTLGSEGLVGLASIAVIYAIFNR' A
#
# COMPACT_ATOMS: atom_id res chain seq x y z
N MET A 1 -27.94 11.88 11.54
CA MET A 1 -27.86 11.56 10.08
C MET A 1 -26.43 11.34 9.63
N ILE A 2 -25.48 12.22 9.99
CA ILE A 2 -24.05 12.04 9.66
C ILE A 2 -23.51 10.72 10.22
N ASP A 3 -23.90 10.31 11.44
CA ASP A 3 -23.44 9.05 12.03
C ASP A 3 -23.84 7.81 11.23
N ASN A 4 -25.02 7.81 10.60
CA ASN A 4 -25.46 6.70 9.75
C ASN A 4 -24.68 6.64 8.44
N ILE A 5 -24.33 7.82 7.88
CA ILE A 5 -23.50 7.92 6.68
C ILE A 5 -22.09 7.40 6.99
N VAL A 6 -21.49 7.86 8.08
CA VAL A 6 -20.16 7.40 8.54
C VAL A 6 -20.19 5.89 8.82
N GLY A 7 -21.24 5.39 9.46
CA GLY A 7 -21.42 3.95 9.70
C GLY A 7 -21.51 3.13 8.42
N THR A 8 -22.19 3.64 7.40
CA THR A 8 -22.30 2.99 6.09
C THR A 8 -20.97 2.96 5.35
N ILE A 9 -20.25 4.08 5.36
CA ILE A 9 -18.91 4.18 4.74
C ILE A 9 -17.96 3.19 5.43
N LYS A 10 -17.95 3.12 6.76
CA LYS A 10 -17.10 2.16 7.48
C LYS A 10 -17.36 0.71 7.06
N LYS A 11 -18.63 0.29 7.02
CA LYS A 11 -18.99 -1.07 6.59
C LYS A 11 -18.58 -1.35 5.14
N LEU A 12 -18.73 -0.37 4.27
CA LEU A 12 -18.31 -0.49 2.87
C LEU A 12 -16.78 -0.60 2.77
N THR A 13 -16.04 0.19 3.54
CA THR A 13 -14.57 0.11 3.61
C THR A 13 -14.13 -1.25 4.17
N GLU A 14 -14.77 -1.77 5.21
CA GLU A 14 -14.51 -3.11 5.74
C GLU A 14 -14.74 -4.20 4.69
N ALA A 15 -15.86 -4.12 3.95
CA ALA A 15 -16.12 -5.03 2.85
C ALA A 15 -15.08 -4.91 1.73
N GLY A 16 -14.70 -3.68 1.35
CA GLY A 16 -13.65 -3.43 0.37
C GLY A 16 -12.30 -3.99 0.79
N MET A 17 -11.90 -3.81 2.06
CA MET A 17 -10.66 -4.38 2.60
C MET A 17 -10.68 -5.91 2.55
N ALA A 18 -11.80 -6.55 2.90
CA ALA A 18 -11.94 -8.00 2.82
C ALA A 18 -11.79 -8.51 1.37
N LEU A 19 -12.33 -7.77 0.40
CA LEU A 19 -12.19 -8.08 -1.03
C LEU A 19 -10.73 -7.93 -1.50
N ILE A 20 -10.03 -6.87 -1.08
CA ILE A 20 -8.60 -6.68 -1.39
C ILE A 20 -7.77 -7.81 -0.81
N ALA A 21 -8.03 -8.21 0.45
CA ALA A 21 -7.31 -9.30 1.09
C ALA A 21 -7.52 -10.64 0.33
N LEU A 22 -8.76 -10.92 -0.08
CA LEU A 22 -9.06 -12.09 -0.91
C LEU A 22 -8.33 -12.04 -2.26
N ALA A 23 -8.33 -10.88 -2.91
CA ALA A 23 -7.65 -10.68 -4.19
C ALA A 23 -6.15 -10.97 -4.09
N ILE A 24 -5.48 -10.47 -3.05
CA ILE A 24 -4.05 -10.73 -2.79
C ILE A 24 -3.78 -12.23 -2.64
N VAL A 25 -4.58 -12.94 -1.85
CA VAL A 25 -4.39 -14.39 -1.65
C VAL A 25 -4.55 -15.16 -2.96
N LEU A 26 -5.58 -14.82 -3.75
CA LEU A 26 -5.82 -15.49 -5.03
C LEU A 26 -4.71 -15.20 -6.05
N GLU A 27 -4.27 -13.95 -6.16
CA GLU A 27 -3.19 -13.54 -7.07
C GLU A 27 -1.86 -14.21 -6.71
N VAL A 28 -1.56 -14.38 -5.42
CA VAL A 28 -0.36 -15.09 -4.95
C VAL A 28 -0.42 -16.59 -5.28
N ILE A 29 -1.58 -17.24 -5.17
CA ILE A 29 -1.73 -18.68 -5.41
C ILE A 29 -1.78 -19.00 -6.90
N PHE A 30 -2.54 -18.23 -7.68
CA PHE A 30 -2.86 -18.54 -9.08
C PHE A 30 -2.12 -17.66 -10.10
N GLY A 31 -1.43 -16.60 -9.66
CA GLY A 31 -0.74 -15.66 -10.54
C GLY A 31 -1.65 -14.58 -11.13
N ALA A 32 -1.14 -13.84 -12.13
CA ALA A 32 -1.73 -12.60 -12.64
C ALA A 32 -3.09 -12.71 -13.36
N ASN A 33 -3.60 -13.92 -13.64
CA ASN A 33 -4.83 -14.14 -14.40
C ASN A 33 -5.97 -14.69 -13.53
N VAL A 34 -6.30 -13.99 -12.44
CA VAL A 34 -7.49 -14.34 -11.63
C VAL A 34 -8.73 -13.64 -12.18
N ALA A 35 -9.75 -14.41 -12.55
CA ALA A 35 -10.95 -13.96 -13.26
C ALA A 35 -11.82 -12.89 -12.55
N PHE A 36 -11.53 -12.55 -11.30
CA PHE A 36 -12.29 -11.58 -10.50
C PHE A 36 -11.56 -10.25 -10.27
N VAL A 37 -10.30 -10.14 -10.66
CA VAL A 37 -9.44 -8.99 -10.30
C VAL A 37 -8.60 -8.62 -11.54
N GLY A 38 -9.21 -7.93 -12.49
CA GLY A 38 -8.57 -7.55 -13.76
C GLY A 38 -7.43 -6.53 -13.65
N VAL A 39 -6.96 -6.22 -12.45
CA VAL A 39 -5.91 -5.24 -12.15
C VAL A 39 -4.99 -5.88 -11.10
N GLY A 40 -3.68 -5.93 -11.33
CA GLY A 40 -2.71 -6.52 -10.39
C GLY A 40 -2.72 -5.81 -9.04
N VAL A 41 -3.36 -6.42 -8.02
CA VAL A 41 -3.51 -5.82 -6.70
C VAL A 41 -2.19 -5.91 -5.95
N VAL A 42 -1.48 -7.03 -6.07
CA VAL A 42 -0.15 -7.22 -5.46
C VAL A 42 0.83 -6.21 -6.05
N GLU A 43 0.84 -6.03 -7.37
CA GLU A 43 1.71 -5.05 -8.04
C GLU A 43 1.43 -3.61 -7.56
N ASN A 44 0.16 -3.23 -7.46
CA ASN A 44 -0.22 -1.91 -6.94
C ASN A 44 0.27 -1.69 -5.50
N VAL A 45 0.12 -2.69 -4.63
CA VAL A 45 0.61 -2.60 -3.24
C VAL A 45 2.13 -2.49 -3.20
N LEU A 46 2.84 -3.31 -3.98
CA LEU A 46 4.30 -3.27 -4.07
C LEU A 46 4.81 -1.92 -4.60
N SER A 47 4.10 -1.32 -5.56
CA SER A 47 4.43 0.00 -6.09
C SER A 47 4.36 1.07 -4.99
N ILE A 48 3.27 1.11 -4.22
CA ILE A 48 3.11 2.06 -3.10
C ILE A 48 4.19 1.87 -2.05
N VAL A 49 4.44 0.62 -1.64
CA VAL A 49 5.49 0.29 -0.67
C VAL A 49 6.87 0.68 -1.22
N GLY A 50 7.12 0.46 -2.51
CA GLY A 50 8.32 0.89 -3.19
C GLY A 50 8.53 2.40 -3.12
N THR A 51 7.50 3.20 -3.36
CA THR A 51 7.55 4.67 -3.20
C THR A 51 7.85 5.07 -1.76
N LEU A 52 7.19 4.44 -0.78
CA LEU A 52 7.46 4.73 0.63
C LEU A 52 8.90 4.35 1.05
N GLY A 53 9.44 3.27 0.50
CA GLY A 53 10.81 2.82 0.74
C GLY A 53 11.87 3.71 0.07
N SER A 54 11.62 4.20 -1.14
CA SER A 54 12.56 5.08 -1.85
C SER A 54 12.76 6.40 -1.14
N GLU A 55 11.68 7.01 -0.65
CA GLU A 55 11.75 8.26 0.12
C GLU A 55 12.50 8.08 1.44
N GLY A 56 12.36 6.91 2.09
CA GLY A 56 13.12 6.58 3.30
C GLY A 56 14.63 6.48 3.07
N LEU A 57 15.04 5.92 1.92
CA LEU A 57 16.46 5.83 1.54
C LEU A 57 17.07 7.22 1.30
N VAL A 58 16.32 8.11 0.64
CA VAL A 58 16.71 9.50 0.41
C VAL A 58 16.84 10.27 1.73
N GLY A 59 15.96 10.01 2.69
CA GLY A 59 16.05 10.57 4.04
C GLY A 59 17.32 10.15 4.79
N LEU A 60 17.67 8.86 4.76
CA LEU A 60 18.90 8.34 5.36
C LEU A 60 20.16 8.93 4.69
N ALA A 61 20.17 9.03 3.36
CA ALA A 61 21.26 9.67 2.62
C ALA A 61 21.43 11.15 3.02
N SER A 62 20.32 11.87 3.20
CA SER A 62 20.34 13.28 3.65
C SER A 62 20.97 13.43 5.04
N ILE A 63 20.64 12.54 5.97
CA ILE A 63 21.25 12.52 7.32
C ILE A 63 22.76 12.28 7.23
N ALA A 64 23.20 11.35 6.38
CA ALA A 64 24.63 11.06 6.20
C ALA A 64 25.40 12.27 5.66
N VAL A 65 24.83 13.02 4.71
CA VAL A 65 25.42 14.26 4.19
C VAL A 65 25.53 15.32 5.29
N ILE A 66 24.47 15.53 6.07
CA ILE A 66 24.48 16.47 7.19
C ILE A 66 25.58 16.09 8.19
N TYR A 67 25.65 14.82 8.58
CA TYR A 67 26.69 14.32 9.49
C TYR A 67 28.11 14.57 8.98
N ALA A 68 28.35 14.32 7.68
CA ALA A 68 29.66 14.56 7.05
C ALA A 68 30.09 16.03 7.06
N ILE A 69 29.13 16.97 6.99
CA ILE A 69 29.40 18.41 7.09
C ILE A 69 29.79 18.80 8.53
N PHE A 70 29.07 18.28 9.53
CA PHE A 70 29.33 18.61 10.94
C PHE A 70 30.60 17.98 11.51
N ASN A 71 31.08 16.89 10.90
CA ASN A 71 32.28 16.17 11.36
C ASN A 71 33.54 16.50 10.53
N ARG A 72 33.51 17.63 9.81
CA ARG A 72 34.63 18.21 9.08
C ARG A 72 35.16 19.42 9.82
#